data_AF-A0A392SQ10-F1
#
_entry.id   AF-A0A392SQ10-F1
#
_cell.length_a   1.000
_cell.length_b   1.000
_cell.length_c   1.000
_cell.angle_alpha   90.00
_cell.angle_beta   90.00
_cell.angle_gamma   90.00
#
_symmetry.space_group_name_H-M   'P 1'
#
loop_
_entity.id
_entity.type
_entity.pdbx_description
1 polymer ?
#
loop_
_entity_poly.entity_id
_entity_poly.type
_entity_poly.pdbx_seq_one_letter_code
_entity_poly.pdbx_strand_id
1 'polypeptide(L)'
;EIASLTEEKKKLQEELGALQVSMTPVEDEPEAAHGLTTRAELVEKIRVLGQDVLDGVKFGFDNVVDQVKVLNPTVELKTEGLSMLKRVENGEIVIPPEYA
;
A
#
# COMPACT_ATOMS: atom_id res chain seq x y z
N GLU A 1 5.85 40.55 -31.62
CA GLU A 1 6.24 39.13 -31.70
C GLU A 1 7.44 38.78 -30.81
N ILE A 2 8.65 39.32 -31.06
CA ILE A 2 9.87 39.02 -30.27
C ILE A 2 9.73 39.32 -28.76
N ALA A 3 9.10 40.43 -28.38
CA ALA A 3 8.90 40.78 -26.97
C ALA A 3 7.98 39.78 -26.25
N SER A 4 6.88 39.37 -26.90
CA SER A 4 5.94 38.35 -26.40
C SER A 4 6.62 36.99 -26.23
N LEU A 5 7.43 36.58 -27.21
CA LEU A 5 8.17 35.32 -27.14
C LEU A 5 9.23 35.33 -26.03
N THR A 6 9.86 36.48 -25.77
CA THR A 6 10.81 36.65 -24.66
C THR A 6 10.13 36.50 -23.31
N GLU A 7 8.94 37.09 -23.15
CA GLU A 7 8.16 36.99 -21.91
C GLU A 7 7.66 35.56 -21.67
N GLU A 8 7.13 34.89 -22.70
CA GLU A 8 6.69 33.49 -22.63
C GLU A 8 7.85 32.55 -22.27
N LYS A 9 9.03 32.73 -22.88
CA LYS A 9 10.22 31.96 -22.54
C LYS A 9 10.61 32.13 -21.07
N LYS A 10 10.59 33.35 -20.55
CA LYS A 10 10.90 33.62 -19.13
C LYS A 10 9.92 32.88 -18.22
N LYS A 11 8.62 32.97 -18.51
CA LYS A 11 7.58 32.27 -17.76
C LYS A 11 7.78 30.75 -17.77
N LEU A 12 8.06 30.16 -18.93
CA LEU A 12 8.34 28.73 -19.04
C LEU A 12 9.58 28.30 -18.25
N GLN A 13 10.63 29.13 -18.20
CA GLN A 13 11.82 28.85 -17.39
C GLN A 13 11.52 28.87 -15.89
N GLU A 14 10.67 29.80 -15.43
CA GLU A 14 10.21 29.87 -14.04
C GLU A 14 9.35 28.65 -13.67
N GLU A 15 8.40 28.28 -14.54
CA GLU A 15 7.54 27.10 -14.34
C GLU A 15 8.35 25.80 -14.34
N LEU A 16 9.34 25.66 -15.23
CA LEU A 16 10.21 24.48 -15.29
C LEU A 16 11.08 24.36 -14.02
N GLY A 17 11.59 25.48 -13.51
CA GLY A 17 12.35 25.50 -12.26
C GLY A 17 11.48 25.10 -11.05
N ALA A 18 10.25 25.62 -10.97
CA ALA A 18 9.30 25.22 -9.93
C ALA A 18 8.95 23.72 -10.02
N LEU A 19 8.78 23.20 -11.25
CA LEU A 19 8.52 21.78 -11.47
C LEU A 19 9.69 20.91 -11.01
N GLN A 20 10.94 21.26 -11.32
CA GLN A 20 12.13 20.52 -10.87
C GLN A 20 12.24 20.46 -9.34
N VAL A 21 11.96 21.56 -8.66
CA VAL A 21 11.92 21.60 -7.19
C VAL A 21 10.81 20.67 -6.67
N SER A 22 9.62 20.70 -7.29
CA SER A 22 8.50 19.84 -6.88
C SER A 22 8.73 18.34 -7.14
N MET A 23 9.59 17.99 -8.09
CA MET A 23 9.95 16.62 -8.44
C MET A 23 11.21 16.12 -7.71
N THR A 24 11.80 16.92 -6.83
CA THR A 24 12.98 16.49 -6.07
C THR A 24 12.57 15.36 -5.11
N PRO A 25 13.26 14.20 -5.15
CA PRO A 25 13.06 13.12 -4.19
C PRO A 25 13.08 13.61 -2.75
N VAL A 26 12.19 13.07 -1.93
CA VAL A 26 12.24 13.26 -0.48
C VAL A 26 13.20 12.25 0.15
N GLU A 27 13.76 12.56 1.32
CA GLU A 27 14.76 11.70 1.99
C GLU A 27 14.27 10.27 2.21
N ASP A 28 12.99 10.12 2.56
CA ASP A 28 12.34 8.83 2.83
C ASP A 28 11.57 8.29 1.60
N GLU A 29 11.95 8.69 0.38
CA GLU A 29 11.31 8.14 -0.82
C GLU A 29 11.55 6.62 -0.90
N PRO A 30 10.49 5.80 -0.98
CA PRO A 30 10.68 4.37 -1.08
C PRO A 30 11.34 4.02 -2.41
N GLU A 31 12.28 3.07 -2.39
CA GLU A 31 12.96 2.59 -3.61
C GLU A 31 11.98 2.14 -4.70
N ALA A 32 10.82 1.63 -4.28
CA ALA A 32 9.71 1.25 -5.15
C ALA A 32 9.10 2.40 -5.97
N ALA A 33 9.31 3.65 -5.56
CA ALA A 33 8.85 4.86 -6.25
C ALA A 33 9.93 5.48 -7.16
N HIS A 34 11.18 5.03 -7.06
CA HIS A 34 12.26 5.51 -7.91
C HIS A 34 11.94 5.27 -9.40
N GLY A 35 12.08 6.31 -10.20
CA GLY A 35 11.89 6.24 -11.65
C GLY A 35 10.44 6.31 -12.11
N LEU A 36 9.47 6.49 -11.21
CA LEU A 36 8.09 6.80 -11.61
C LEU A 36 8.04 8.23 -12.14
N THR A 37 7.53 8.40 -13.35
CA THR A 37 7.47 9.71 -14.04
C THR A 37 6.04 10.17 -14.30
N THR A 38 5.07 9.27 -14.16
CA THR A 38 3.66 9.55 -14.43
C THR A 38 2.76 9.15 -13.29
N ARG A 39 1.60 9.81 -13.18
CA ARG A 39 0.55 9.42 -12.23
C ARG A 39 0.04 7.99 -12.48
N ALA A 40 0.03 7.53 -13.74
CA ALA A 40 -0.42 6.19 -14.08
C ALA A 40 0.50 5.12 -13.50
N GLU A 41 1.83 5.31 -13.62
CA GLU A 41 2.82 4.41 -13.02
C GLU A 41 2.71 4.38 -11.50
N LEU A 42 2.51 5.53 -10.86
CA LEU A 42 2.28 5.61 -9.41
C LEU A 42 1.03 4.84 -8.97
N VAL A 43 -0.10 5.04 -9.65
CA VAL A 43 -1.35 4.35 -9.33
C VAL A 43 -1.22 2.84 -9.50
N GLU A 44 -0.55 2.40 -10.56
CA GLU A 44 -0.29 0.96 -10.76
C GLU A 44 0.62 0.41 -9.67
N LYS A 45 1.66 1.14 -9.26
CA LYS A 45 2.54 0.71 -8.17
C LYS A 45 1.80 0.60 -6.84
N ILE A 46 0.92 1.56 -6.53
CA ILE A 46 0.05 1.52 -5.35
C ILE A 46 -0.86 0.29 -5.38
N ARG A 47 -1.46 -0.03 -6.54
CA ARG A 47 -2.31 -1.21 -6.70
C ARG A 47 -1.55 -2.51 -6.43
N VAL A 48 -0.35 -2.65 -6.98
CA VAL A 48 0.52 -3.81 -6.75
C VAL A 48 0.89 -3.94 -5.28
N LEU A 49 1.38 -2.86 -4.65
CA LEU A 49 1.74 -2.88 -3.24
C LEU A 49 0.55 -3.21 -2.33
N GLY A 50 -0.64 -2.69 -2.66
CA GLY A 50 -1.87 -3.03 -1.94
C GLY A 50 -2.19 -4.52 -2.01
N GLN A 51 -2.01 -5.15 -3.16
CA GLN A 51 -2.21 -6.59 -3.32
C GLN A 51 -1.15 -7.40 -2.56
N ASP A 52 0.12 -7.00 -2.65
CA ASP A 52 1.23 -7.68 -1.97
C ASP A 52 1.03 -7.68 -0.44
N VAL A 53 0.55 -6.58 0.13
CA VAL A 53 0.23 -6.48 1.57
C VAL A 53 -0.93 -7.42 1.93
N LEU A 54 -2.00 -7.46 1.13
CA LEU A 54 -3.13 -8.37 1.39
C LEU A 54 -2.69 -9.84 1.33
N ASP A 55 -1.90 -10.20 0.33
CA ASP A 55 -1.39 -11.56 0.16
C ASP A 55 -0.43 -11.94 1.29
N GLY A 56 0.45 -11.03 1.70
CA GLY A 56 1.37 -11.23 2.82
C GLY A 56 0.65 -11.42 4.15
N VAL A 57 -0.38 -10.62 4.42
CA VAL A 57 -1.19 -10.73 5.65
C VAL A 57 -1.98 -12.04 5.67
N LYS A 58 -2.59 -12.43 4.54
CA LYS A 58 -3.26 -13.73 4.41
C LYS A 58 -2.30 -14.89 4.65
N PHE A 59 -1.14 -14.86 4.00
CA PHE A 59 -0.11 -15.88 4.16
C PHE A 59 0.34 -15.99 5.63
N GLY A 60 0.64 -14.86 6.27
CA GLY A 60 1.06 -14.82 7.67
C GLY A 60 0.02 -15.44 8.60
N PHE A 61 -1.25 -15.12 8.39
CA PHE A 61 -2.37 -15.69 9.15
C PHE A 61 -2.47 -17.22 8.98
N ASP A 62 -2.50 -17.71 7.74
CA ASP A 62 -2.61 -19.15 7.45
C ASP A 62 -1.41 -19.91 8.04
N ASN A 63 -0.21 -19.37 7.89
CA ASN A 63 1.03 -19.94 8.44
C ASN A 63 1.01 -20.02 9.97
N VAL A 64 0.50 -19.00 10.68
CA VAL A 64 0.35 -19.05 12.13
C VAL A 64 -0.66 -20.14 12.52
N VAL A 65 -1.79 -20.25 11.83
CA VAL A 65 -2.78 -21.30 12.09
C VAL A 65 -2.16 -22.69 11.95
N ASP A 66 -1.35 -22.92 10.91
CA ASP A 66 -0.67 -24.19 10.68
C ASP A 66 0.40 -24.46 11.74
N GLN A 67 1.19 -23.46 12.12
CA GLN A 67 2.16 -23.58 13.22
C GLN A 67 1.48 -23.97 14.54
N VAL A 68 0.35 -23.36 14.87
CA VAL A 68 -0.39 -23.68 16.10
C VAL A 68 -0.90 -25.13 16.08
N LYS A 69 -1.34 -25.65 14.93
CA LYS A 69 -1.71 -27.08 14.79
C LYS A 69 -0.51 -28.01 15.01
N VAL A 70 0.66 -27.67 14.46
CA VAL A 70 1.89 -28.45 14.64
C VAL A 70 2.32 -28.48 16.10
N LEU A 71 2.25 -27.34 16.79
CA LEU A 71 2.66 -27.22 18.20
C LEU A 71 1.68 -27.89 19.18
N ASN A 72 0.45 -28.17 18.76
CA ASN A 72 -0.59 -28.78 19.59
C ASN A 72 -1.10 -30.11 18.99
N PRO A 73 -0.23 -31.13 18.83
CA PRO A 73 -0.55 -32.34 18.06
C PRO A 73 -1.62 -33.23 18.71
N THR A 74 -1.89 -33.05 20.00
CA THR A 74 -2.91 -33.81 20.75
C THR A 74 -4.25 -33.09 20.87
N VAL A 75 -4.35 -31.86 20.37
CA VAL A 75 -5.55 -31.03 20.44
C VAL A 75 -6.10 -30.83 19.03
N GLU A 76 -7.33 -31.28 18.80
CA GLU A 76 -8.03 -30.97 17.56
C GLU A 76 -8.55 -29.53 17.60
N LEU A 77 -7.87 -28.63 16.87
CA LEU A 77 -8.24 -27.23 16.78
C LEU A 77 -9.33 -27.03 15.73
N LYS A 78 -10.48 -26.49 16.14
CA LYS A 78 -11.51 -26.03 15.21
C LYS A 78 -11.11 -24.69 14.61
N THR A 79 -10.86 -24.68 13.30
CA THR A 79 -10.47 -23.46 12.56
C THR A 79 -11.58 -22.92 11.65
N GLU A 80 -12.73 -23.59 11.61
CA GLU A 80 -13.89 -23.13 10.83
C GLU A 80 -14.37 -21.77 11.35
N GLY A 81 -14.63 -20.85 10.42
CA GLY A 81 -15.12 -19.49 10.74
C GLY A 81 -14.04 -18.48 11.14
N LEU A 82 -12.79 -18.92 11.34
CA LEU A 82 -11.66 -18.02 11.55
C LEU A 82 -11.49 -17.06 10.37
N SER A 83 -11.20 -15.81 10.66
CA SER A 83 -11.02 -14.76 9.65
C SER A 83 -10.22 -13.61 10.22
N MET A 84 -9.34 -13.03 9.41
CA MET A 84 -8.55 -11.84 9.78
C MET A 84 -9.41 -10.62 10.08
N LEU A 85 -10.65 -10.59 9.57
CA LEU A 85 -11.59 -9.48 9.76
C LEU A 85 -12.52 -9.68 10.95
N LYS A 86 -12.46 -10.84 11.63
CA LYS A 86 -13.32 -11.14 12.77
C LYS A 86 -12.54 -11.06 14.07
N ARG A 87 -13.24 -10.82 15.17
CA ARG A 87 -12.67 -10.86 16.52
C ARG A 87 -13.55 -11.66 17.46
N VAL A 88 -13.02 -11.95 18.64
CA VAL A 88 -13.75 -12.63 19.70
C VAL A 88 -14.40 -11.60 20.62
N GLU A 89 -15.72 -11.66 20.75
CA GLU A 89 -16.49 -10.89 21.74
C GLU A 89 -17.35 -11.86 22.54
N ASN A 90 -17.25 -11.83 23.88
CA ASN A 90 -18.01 -12.71 24.77
C ASN A 90 -17.92 -14.21 24.44
N GLY A 91 -16.79 -14.66 23.85
CA GLY A 91 -16.57 -16.05 23.46
C GLY A 91 -17.10 -16.43 22.06
N GLU A 92 -17.70 -15.49 21.33
CA GLU A 92 -18.20 -15.69 19.97
C GLU A 92 -17.31 -14.99 18.94
N ILE A 93 -17.19 -15.58 17.75
CA ILE A 93 -16.49 -14.97 16.62
C ILE A 93 -17.49 -14.09 15.87
N VAL A 94 -17.29 -12.77 15.92
CA VAL A 94 -18.20 -11.78 15.32
C VAL A 94 -17.49 -10.96 14.25
N ILE A 95 -18.28 -10.43 13.31
CA ILE A 95 -17.82 -9.38 12.39
C ILE A 95 -17.96 -8.05 13.12
N PRO A 96 -16.85 -7.33 13.36
CA PRO A 96 -16.89 -5.98 13.89
C PRO A 96 -17.83 -5.04 13.14
N PRO A 97 -18.51 -4.09 13.81
CA PRO A 97 -19.35 -3.10 13.16
C PRO A 97 -18.63 -2.25 12.10
N GLU A 98 -17.33 -2.02 12.27
CA GLU A 98 -16.50 -1.30 11.29
C GLU A 98 -16.33 -2.05 9.94
N TYR A 99 -16.67 -3.33 9.89
CA TYR A 99 -16.60 -4.18 8.69
C TYR A 99 -17.96 -4.76 8.27
N ALA A 100 -19.05 -4.37 8.95
CA ALA A 100 -20.40 -4.89 8.73
C ALA A 100 -21.18 -4.12 7.66
#